data_AF-A0A0F7GE61-F1
#
_entry.id   AF-A0A0F7GE61-F1
#
_cell.length_a   1.000
_cell.length_b   1.000
_cell.length_c   1.000
_cell.angle_alpha   90.00
_cell.angle_beta   90.00
_cell.angle_gamma   90.00
#
_symmetry.space_group_name_H-M   'P 1'
#
loop_
_entity.id
_entity.type
_entity.pdbx_description
1 polymer ?
#
loop_
_entity_poly.entity_id
_entity_poly.type
_entity_poly.pdbx_seq_one_letter_code
_entity_poly.pdbx_strand_id
1 'polypeptide(L)'
;MIHTSIERLERVAWDISEETKNYFCDLGKWHNLSEEEIWAELVKCILASHVRWEHATSAWKHLYSLGYICSKFLVKQPDAEKIIVGELSKSIYEPMTAKGSGCKFRFPKTKTGQIIKSAIAIYTQGGSLKVNLNNATDDYDARTKLVNLCSGIGPKQASLFLRNIGYSHSLAIIDSHILKFLQIKGLVSNISKSPKDKRQYLQMEKTFVKYSQTVGIRPAHLDLAIWAVMRVSEVS
;
A
#
# COMPACT_ATOMS: atom_id res chain seq x y z
N MET A 1 -22.44 0.33 26.82
CA MET A 1 -22.18 1.36 25.79
C MET A 1 -21.00 1.03 24.88
N ILE A 2 -19.79 0.75 25.40
CA ILE A 2 -18.61 0.40 24.56
C ILE A 2 -18.78 -0.94 23.82
N HIS A 3 -19.37 -1.96 24.46
CA HIS A 3 -19.62 -3.26 23.82
C HIS A 3 -20.52 -3.14 22.58
N THR A 4 -21.56 -2.30 22.68
CA THR A 4 -22.56 -2.08 21.64
C THR A 4 -22.00 -1.31 20.43
N SER A 5 -21.01 -0.44 20.64
CA SER A 5 -20.35 0.29 19.54
C SER A 5 -19.34 -0.59 18.79
N ILE A 6 -18.65 -1.50 19.51
CA ILE A 6 -17.73 -2.47 18.91
C ILE A 6 -18.50 -3.44 18.00
N GLU A 7 -19.58 -4.04 18.49
CA GLU A 7 -20.42 -4.94 17.70
C GLU A 7 -21.02 -4.27 16.45
N ARG A 8 -21.28 -2.95 16.52
CA ARG A 8 -21.77 -2.19 15.37
C ARG A 8 -20.67 -1.98 14.33
N LEU A 9 -19.45 -1.62 14.77
CA LEU A 9 -18.29 -1.50 13.88
C LEU A 9 -17.97 -2.83 13.20
N GLU A 10 -18.04 -3.94 13.93
CA GLU A 10 -17.82 -5.28 13.39
C GLU A 10 -18.88 -5.66 12.36
N ARG A 11 -20.17 -5.40 12.64
CA ARG A 11 -21.24 -5.65 11.68
C ARG A 11 -21.06 -4.86 10.40
N VAL A 12 -20.75 -3.56 10.49
CA VAL A 12 -20.54 -2.73 9.28
C VAL A 12 -19.28 -3.19 8.53
N ALA A 13 -18.20 -3.53 9.22
CA ALA A 13 -17.00 -4.07 8.56
C ALA A 13 -17.29 -5.43 7.91
N TRP A 14 -18.16 -6.24 8.50
CA TRP A 14 -18.60 -7.50 7.93
C TRP A 14 -19.40 -7.28 6.65
N ASP A 15 -20.42 -6.42 6.70
CA ASP A 15 -21.28 -6.11 5.56
C ASP A 15 -20.45 -5.58 4.37
N ILE A 16 -19.53 -4.65 4.65
CA ILE A 16 -18.58 -4.14 3.65
C ILE A 16 -17.66 -5.24 3.15
N SER A 17 -17.21 -6.17 3.99
CA SER A 17 -16.31 -7.24 3.54
C SER A 17 -16.96 -8.17 2.50
N GLU A 18 -18.28 -8.36 2.56
CA GLU A 18 -19.03 -9.08 1.53
C GLU A 18 -19.03 -8.29 0.21
N GLU A 19 -19.23 -6.96 0.27
CA GLU A 19 -19.15 -6.08 -0.91
C GLU A 19 -17.73 -6.02 -1.50
N THR A 20 -16.68 -6.12 -0.66
CA THR A 20 -15.29 -6.13 -1.14
C THR A 20 -14.99 -7.35 -2.01
N LYS A 21 -15.74 -8.45 -1.90
CA LYS A 21 -15.55 -9.63 -2.76
C LYS A 21 -15.66 -9.26 -4.23
N ASN A 22 -16.62 -8.40 -4.60
CA ASN A 22 -16.78 -7.93 -5.97
C ASN A 22 -15.57 -7.09 -6.40
N TYR A 23 -15.12 -6.16 -5.55
CA TYR A 23 -13.90 -5.39 -5.81
C TYR A 23 -12.69 -6.29 -6.09
N PHE A 24 -12.51 -7.35 -5.30
CA PHE A 24 -11.41 -8.30 -5.48
C PHE A 24 -11.58 -9.23 -6.68
N CYS A 25 -12.82 -9.55 -7.08
CA CYS A 25 -13.11 -10.21 -8.35
C CYS A 25 -12.74 -9.31 -9.54
N ASP A 26 -13.06 -8.02 -9.46
CA ASP A 26 -12.85 -7.04 -10.53
C ASP A 26 -11.39 -6.58 -10.65
N LEU A 27 -10.64 -6.59 -9.53
CA LEU A 27 -9.21 -6.25 -9.49
C LEU A 27 -8.37 -7.09 -10.47
N GLY A 28 -8.89 -8.25 -10.87
CA GLY A 28 -8.23 -9.16 -11.80
C GLY A 28 -7.05 -9.91 -11.17
N LYS A 29 -6.42 -10.78 -11.95
CA LYS A 29 -5.21 -11.50 -11.54
C LYS A 29 -3.98 -10.79 -12.05
N TRP A 30 -2.96 -10.65 -11.21
CA TRP A 30 -1.70 -9.97 -11.55
C TRP A 30 -1.03 -10.51 -12.83
N HIS A 31 -1.25 -11.77 -13.20
CA HIS A 31 -0.77 -12.38 -14.44
C HIS A 31 -1.23 -11.63 -15.70
N ASN A 32 -2.42 -11.02 -15.66
CA ASN A 32 -3.04 -10.30 -16.77
C ASN A 32 -2.51 -8.87 -16.91
N LEU A 33 -1.89 -8.32 -15.86
CA LEU A 33 -1.28 -6.98 -15.89
C LEU A 33 0.03 -7.04 -16.68
N SER A 34 0.35 -5.99 -17.43
CA SER A 34 1.67 -5.79 -18.02
C SER A 34 2.73 -5.54 -16.95
N GLU A 35 4.00 -5.71 -17.31
CA GLU A 35 5.12 -5.40 -16.41
C GLU A 35 5.09 -3.93 -15.93
N GLU A 36 4.74 -3.00 -16.82
CA GLU A 36 4.66 -1.57 -16.50
C GLU A 36 3.48 -1.24 -15.58
N GLU A 37 2.35 -1.94 -15.69
CA GLU A 37 1.22 -1.76 -14.76
C GLU A 37 1.58 -2.24 -13.36
N ILE A 38 2.24 -3.40 -13.25
CA ILE A 38 2.75 -3.92 -11.97
C ILE A 38 3.78 -2.95 -11.39
N TRP A 39 4.73 -2.47 -12.20
CA TRP A 39 5.71 -1.48 -11.79
C TRP A 39 5.07 -0.19 -11.28
N ALA A 40 4.09 0.34 -12.02
CA ALA A 40 3.42 1.57 -11.66
C ALA A 40 2.71 1.44 -10.30
N GLU A 41 2.06 0.31 -10.03
CA GLU A 41 1.44 0.08 -8.71
C GLU A 41 2.49 0.00 -7.58
N LEU A 42 3.67 -0.57 -7.84
CA LEU A 42 4.77 -0.56 -6.87
C LEU A 42 5.25 0.87 -6.59
N VAL A 43 5.39 1.71 -7.61
CA VAL A 43 5.74 3.13 -7.46
C VAL A 43 4.71 3.88 -6.62
N LYS A 44 3.42 3.60 -6.81
CA LYS A 44 2.34 4.18 -6.00
C LYS A 44 2.52 3.81 -4.52
N CYS A 45 2.87 2.56 -4.22
CA CYS A 45 3.14 2.09 -2.86
C CYS A 45 4.38 2.76 -2.24
N ILE A 46 5.44 3.02 -3.02
CA ILE A 46 6.61 3.80 -2.56
C ILE A 46 6.20 5.22 -2.18
N LEU A 47 5.43 5.89 -3.06
CA LEU A 47 4.93 7.26 -2.83
C LEU A 47 4.01 7.34 -1.61
N ALA A 48 3.14 6.34 -1.41
CA ALA A 48 2.19 6.27 -0.29
C ALA A 48 2.84 5.99 1.07
N SER A 49 4.11 5.58 1.12
CA SER A 49 4.79 5.34 2.38
C SER A 49 5.01 6.65 3.16
N HIS A 50 4.36 6.78 4.33
CA HIS A 50 4.37 7.99 5.19
C HIS A 50 3.71 9.24 4.57
N VAL A 51 2.86 9.03 3.56
CA VAL A 51 2.09 10.07 2.88
C VAL A 51 0.63 9.62 2.84
N ARG A 52 -0.33 10.54 2.91
CA ARG A 52 -1.75 10.21 2.76
C ARG A 52 -2.00 9.60 1.38
N TRP A 53 -2.89 8.61 1.32
CA TRP A 53 -3.13 7.84 0.10
C TRP A 53 -3.57 8.71 -1.08
N GLU A 54 -4.43 9.69 -0.85
CA GLU A 54 -4.97 10.58 -1.89
C GLU A 54 -3.86 11.46 -2.46
N HIS A 55 -3.04 12.02 -1.57
CA HIS A 55 -1.92 12.86 -1.95
C HIS A 55 -0.86 12.07 -2.74
N ALA A 56 -0.56 10.83 -2.31
CA ALA A 56 0.31 9.93 -3.05
C ALA A 56 -0.28 9.50 -4.39
N THR A 57 -1.59 9.26 -4.45
CA THR A 57 -2.29 8.89 -5.69
C THR A 57 -2.31 10.04 -6.69
N SER A 58 -2.55 11.28 -6.23
CA SER A 58 -2.49 12.49 -7.04
C SER A 58 -1.08 12.68 -7.64
N ALA A 59 -0.03 12.54 -6.82
CA ALA A 59 1.35 12.60 -7.29
C ALA A 59 1.71 11.47 -8.27
N TRP A 60 1.26 10.25 -7.98
CA TRP A 60 1.45 9.11 -8.87
C TRP A 60 0.78 9.32 -10.23
N LYS A 61 -0.49 9.76 -10.26
CA LYS A 61 -1.23 10.04 -11.51
C LYS A 61 -0.52 11.08 -12.36
N HIS A 62 -0.04 12.16 -11.72
CA HIS A 62 0.73 13.21 -12.39
C HIS A 62 1.99 12.66 -13.05
N LEU A 63 2.84 11.96 -12.29
CA LEU A 63 4.07 11.37 -12.83
C LEU A 63 3.81 10.29 -13.89
N TYR A 64 2.75 9.49 -13.73
CA TYR A 64 2.32 8.48 -14.69
C TYR A 64 1.93 9.12 -16.02
N SER A 65 1.13 10.20 -15.98
CA SER A 65 0.68 10.92 -17.18
C SER A 65 1.82 11.55 -17.98
N LEU A 66 2.92 11.90 -17.31
CA LEU A 66 4.15 12.42 -17.93
C LEU A 66 5.08 11.31 -18.45
N GLY A 67 4.79 10.04 -18.15
CA GLY A 67 5.67 8.91 -18.48
C GLY A 67 6.93 8.81 -17.62
N TYR A 68 7.06 9.65 -16.58
CA TYR A 68 8.28 9.75 -15.76
C TYR A 68 8.47 8.60 -14.77
N ILE A 69 7.51 7.69 -14.68
CA ILE A 69 7.63 6.46 -13.89
C ILE A 69 7.69 5.21 -14.76
N CYS A 70 7.81 5.33 -16.10
CA CYS A 70 8.10 4.17 -16.95
C CYS A 70 9.47 3.57 -16.60
N SER A 71 9.57 2.24 -16.53
CA SER A 71 10.82 1.55 -16.18
C SER A 71 11.99 1.97 -17.08
N LYS A 72 11.75 2.08 -18.39
CA LYS A 72 12.75 2.48 -19.38
C LYS A 72 13.25 3.91 -19.16
N PHE A 73 12.36 4.84 -18.80
CA PHE A 73 12.74 6.22 -18.49
C PHE A 73 13.68 6.25 -17.28
N LEU A 74 13.29 5.56 -16.20
CA LEU A 74 14.02 5.54 -14.94
C LEU A 74 15.43 4.93 -15.06
N VAL A 75 15.60 3.93 -15.91
CA VAL A 75 16.89 3.24 -16.09
C VAL A 75 17.79 3.97 -17.10
N LYS A 76 17.22 4.62 -18.12
CA LYS A 76 18.01 5.17 -19.24
C LYS A 76 18.24 6.68 -19.17
N GLN A 77 17.42 7.44 -18.47
CA GLN A 77 17.52 8.90 -18.42
C GLN A 77 18.45 9.35 -17.29
N PRO A 78 19.64 9.94 -17.58
CA PRO A 78 20.58 10.34 -16.53
C PRO A 78 20.02 11.38 -15.55
N ASP A 79 19.15 12.26 -16.05
CA ASP A 79 18.51 13.32 -15.26
C ASP A 79 17.15 12.91 -14.65
N ALA A 80 16.77 11.62 -14.68
CA ALA A 80 15.47 11.15 -14.18
C ALA A 80 15.19 11.65 -12.75
N GLU A 81 16.20 11.58 -11.86
CA GLU A 81 16.06 12.04 -10.48
C GLU A 81 15.72 13.52 -10.40
N LYS A 82 16.47 14.36 -11.11
CA LYS A 82 16.26 15.82 -11.12
C LYS A 82 14.88 16.17 -11.67
N ILE A 83 14.45 15.50 -12.74
CA ILE A 83 13.14 15.72 -13.38
C ILE A 83 12.01 15.38 -12.40
N ILE A 84 12.02 14.17 -11.83
CA ILE A 84 10.94 13.71 -10.94
C ILE A 84 10.90 14.53 -9.65
N VAL A 85 12.06 14.88 -9.07
CA VAL A 85 12.12 15.78 -7.91
C VAL A 85 11.53 17.15 -8.24
N GLY A 86 11.82 17.69 -9.43
CA GLY A 86 11.23 18.94 -9.92
C GLY A 86 9.71 18.88 -9.97
N GLU A 87 9.16 17.82 -10.55
CA GLU A 87 7.71 17.60 -10.62
C GLU A 87 7.08 17.45 -9.23
N LEU A 88 7.63 16.58 -8.37
CA LEU A 88 7.11 16.37 -7.01
C LEU A 88 7.24 17.63 -6.13
N SER A 89 8.11 18.57 -6.47
CA SER A 89 8.24 19.83 -5.71
C SER A 89 7.17 20.86 -6.02
N LYS A 90 6.33 20.63 -7.05
CA LYS A 90 5.20 21.50 -7.41
C LYS A 90 4.08 21.42 -6.36
N SER A 91 3.33 22.52 -6.21
CA SER A 91 2.16 22.62 -5.32
C SER A 91 0.86 22.33 -6.07
N ILE A 92 0.73 21.12 -6.62
CA ILE A 92 -0.38 20.74 -7.51
C ILE A 92 -1.14 19.48 -7.04
N TYR A 93 -0.78 18.93 -5.89
CA TYR A 93 -1.28 17.62 -5.44
C TYR A 93 -2.41 17.75 -4.42
N GLU A 94 -3.38 16.83 -4.47
CA GLU A 94 -4.54 16.84 -3.58
C GLU A 94 -4.19 16.64 -2.09
N PRO A 95 -4.94 17.20 -1.14
CA PRO A 95 -6.17 17.96 -1.33
C PRO A 95 -5.91 19.37 -1.83
N MET A 96 -6.84 19.91 -2.60
CA MET A 96 -6.82 21.31 -3.01
C MET A 96 -7.21 22.20 -1.83
N THR A 97 -6.58 23.36 -1.72
CA THR A 97 -6.99 24.39 -0.76
C THR A 97 -8.33 25.00 -1.17
N ALA A 98 -8.98 25.72 -0.25
CA ALA A 98 -10.19 26.49 -0.56
C ALA A 98 -10.00 27.52 -1.70
N LYS A 99 -8.75 27.90 -2.00
CA LYS A 99 -8.38 28.82 -3.09
C LYS A 99 -8.02 28.09 -4.39
N GLY A 100 -8.24 26.78 -4.47
CA GLY A 100 -7.98 25.95 -5.65
C GLY A 100 -6.51 25.57 -5.88
N SER A 101 -5.58 25.94 -4.99
CA SER A 101 -4.17 25.55 -5.11
C SER A 101 -3.90 24.18 -4.49
N GLY A 102 -3.06 23.37 -5.13
CA GLY A 102 -2.64 22.08 -4.59
C GLY A 102 -1.61 22.19 -3.46
N CYS A 103 -1.39 21.08 -2.77
CA CYS A 103 -0.34 20.92 -1.78
C CYS A 103 0.98 20.45 -2.42
N LYS A 104 2.10 20.73 -1.73
CA LYS A 104 3.43 20.19 -2.08
C LYS A 104 3.53 18.72 -1.69
N PHE A 105 4.21 17.92 -2.50
CA PHE A 105 4.53 16.55 -2.15
C PHE A 105 5.57 16.46 -1.04
N ARG A 106 5.34 15.57 -0.08
CA ARG A 106 6.26 15.35 1.04
C ARG A 106 7.39 14.40 0.62
N PHE A 107 8.62 14.72 1.01
CA PHE A 107 9.81 13.91 0.76
C PHE A 107 10.14 13.65 -0.72
N PRO A 108 10.06 14.65 -1.63
CA PRO A 108 10.24 14.43 -3.07
C PRO A 108 11.58 13.76 -3.40
N LYS A 109 12.68 14.22 -2.79
CA LYS A 109 14.02 13.63 -2.98
C LYS A 109 14.08 12.17 -2.54
N THR A 110 13.67 11.88 -1.30
CA THR A 110 13.71 10.52 -0.75
C THR A 110 12.88 9.55 -1.57
N LYS A 111 11.65 9.94 -1.96
CA LYS A 111 10.76 9.09 -2.75
C LYS A 111 11.30 8.84 -4.15
N THR A 112 11.83 9.87 -4.80
CA THR A 112 12.45 9.73 -6.12
C THR A 112 13.64 8.77 -6.07
N GLY A 113 14.54 8.94 -5.09
CA GLY A 113 15.68 8.04 -4.91
C GLY A 113 15.25 6.59 -4.64
N GLN A 114 14.16 6.37 -3.90
CA GLN A 114 13.60 5.03 -3.65
C GLN A 114 13.04 4.39 -4.93
N ILE A 115 12.32 5.16 -5.75
CA ILE A 115 11.77 4.71 -7.04
C ILE A 115 12.92 4.31 -7.98
N ILE A 116 13.93 5.17 -8.16
CA ILE A 116 15.05 4.92 -9.06
C ILE A 116 15.87 3.71 -8.60
N LYS A 117 16.22 3.64 -7.30
CA LYS A 117 16.97 2.48 -6.76
C LYS A 117 16.21 1.17 -6.95
N SER A 118 14.89 1.18 -6.76
CA SER A 118 14.07 -0.02 -6.97
C SER A 118 14.01 -0.39 -8.46
N ALA A 119 13.83 0.59 -9.35
CA ALA A 119 13.83 0.35 -10.80
C ALA A 119 15.17 -0.27 -11.27
N ILE A 120 16.30 0.28 -10.81
CA ILE A 120 17.62 -0.27 -11.10
C ILE A 120 17.74 -1.70 -10.56
N ALA A 121 17.36 -1.95 -9.30
CA ALA A 121 17.45 -3.27 -8.70
C ALA A 121 16.60 -4.34 -9.41
N ILE A 122 15.44 -3.96 -9.95
CA ILE A 122 14.53 -4.87 -10.65
C ILE A 122 14.95 -5.10 -12.10
N TYR A 123 15.22 -4.02 -12.84
CA TYR A 123 15.27 -4.05 -14.31
C TYR A 123 16.68 -4.08 -14.88
N THR A 124 17.71 -3.87 -14.06
CA THR A 124 19.08 -4.09 -14.51
C THR A 124 19.34 -5.60 -14.60
N GLN A 125 20.22 -6.03 -15.52
CA GLN A 125 20.56 -7.45 -15.73
C GLN A 125 19.40 -8.32 -16.26
N GLY A 126 18.38 -7.71 -16.87
CA GLY A 126 17.28 -8.45 -17.50
C GLY A 126 16.21 -8.97 -16.52
N GLY A 127 16.20 -8.47 -15.29
CA GLY A 127 15.16 -8.81 -14.31
C GLY A 127 13.80 -8.18 -14.62
N SER A 128 12.77 -8.70 -13.94
CA SER A 128 11.40 -8.18 -13.98
C SER A 128 10.68 -8.48 -12.66
N LEU A 129 9.72 -7.66 -12.27
CA LEU A 129 8.81 -7.96 -11.17
C LEU A 129 8.05 -9.25 -11.42
N LYS A 130 7.59 -9.52 -12.64
CA LYS A 130 6.91 -10.78 -12.93
C LYS A 130 7.75 -12.02 -12.63
N VAL A 131 9.02 -12.03 -13.02
CA VAL A 131 9.93 -13.13 -12.71
C VAL A 131 10.16 -13.24 -11.20
N ASN A 132 10.41 -12.12 -10.52
CA ASN A 132 10.60 -12.11 -9.06
C ASN A 132 9.37 -12.67 -8.31
N LEU A 133 8.16 -12.31 -8.76
CA LEU A 133 6.90 -12.78 -8.20
C LEU A 133 6.65 -14.26 -8.52
N ASN A 134 6.88 -14.72 -9.74
CA ASN A 134 6.73 -16.13 -10.13
C ASN A 134 7.69 -17.06 -9.37
N ASN A 135 8.87 -16.55 -8.99
CA ASN A 135 9.86 -17.32 -8.25
C ASN A 135 9.54 -17.41 -6.74
N ALA A 136 8.46 -16.79 -6.26
CA ALA A 136 8.09 -16.85 -4.85
C ALA A 136 7.37 -18.16 -4.51
N THR A 137 7.66 -18.75 -3.35
CA THR A 137 7.03 -20.01 -2.93
C THR A 137 5.63 -19.81 -2.38
N ASP A 138 5.37 -18.65 -1.78
CA ASP A 138 4.07 -18.25 -1.23
C ASP A 138 3.99 -16.71 -1.10
N ASP A 139 2.84 -16.22 -0.61
CA ASP A 139 2.58 -14.80 -0.40
C ASP A 139 3.59 -14.12 0.55
N TYR A 140 4.04 -14.84 1.58
CA TYR A 140 4.95 -14.32 2.60
C TYR A 140 6.39 -14.23 2.07
N ASP A 141 6.80 -15.20 1.26
CA ASP A 141 8.06 -15.19 0.52
C ASP A 141 8.07 -14.08 -0.53
N ALA A 142 7.01 -13.93 -1.32
CA ALA A 142 6.85 -12.84 -2.29
C ALA A 142 7.04 -11.47 -1.61
N ARG A 143 6.38 -11.27 -0.47
CA ARG A 143 6.54 -10.06 0.34
C ARG A 143 7.98 -9.87 0.80
N THR A 144 8.62 -10.93 1.30
CA THR A 144 9.99 -10.86 1.83
C THR A 144 10.99 -10.50 0.74
N LYS A 145 10.85 -11.11 -0.46
CA LYS A 145 11.64 -10.79 -1.64
C LYS A 145 11.49 -9.32 -2.03
N LEU A 146 10.27 -8.80 -2.10
CA LEU A 146 10.02 -7.38 -2.41
C LEU A 146 10.65 -6.42 -1.38
N VAL A 147 10.51 -6.72 -0.08
CA VAL A 147 11.11 -5.90 0.99
C VAL A 147 12.63 -5.86 0.89
N ASN A 148 13.26 -6.95 0.48
CA ASN A 148 14.71 -7.02 0.33
C ASN A 148 15.20 -6.38 -0.98
N LEU A 149 14.40 -6.49 -2.05
CA LEU A 149 14.74 -6.01 -3.39
C LEU A 149 14.52 -4.50 -3.56
N CYS A 150 13.43 -3.97 -3.00
CA CYS A 150 12.95 -2.62 -3.33
C CYS A 150 13.21 -1.61 -2.21
N SER A 151 13.76 -0.46 -2.56
CA SER A 151 13.97 0.63 -1.62
C SER A 151 12.64 1.34 -1.30
N GLY A 152 12.42 1.67 -0.02
CA GLY A 152 11.19 2.35 0.42
C GLY A 152 9.99 1.43 0.63
N ILE A 153 10.15 0.13 0.40
CA ILE A 153 9.13 -0.90 0.60
C ILE A 153 9.37 -1.60 1.93
N GLY A 154 8.51 -1.31 2.92
CA GLY A 154 8.42 -2.09 4.15
C GLY A 154 7.37 -3.21 4.03
N PRO A 155 7.21 -4.04 5.07
CA PRO A 155 6.22 -5.12 5.08
C PRO A 155 4.81 -4.65 4.70
N LYS A 156 4.37 -3.51 5.22
CA LYS A 156 3.06 -2.91 4.90
C LYS A 156 2.91 -2.59 3.42
N GLN A 157 3.92 -1.94 2.84
CA GLN A 157 3.91 -1.49 1.45
C GLN A 157 3.97 -2.68 0.50
N ALA A 158 4.75 -3.72 0.84
CA ALA A 158 4.79 -4.95 0.07
C ALA A 158 3.46 -5.71 0.15
N SER A 159 2.85 -5.84 1.33
CA SER A 159 1.50 -6.42 1.47
C SER A 159 0.47 -5.63 0.67
N LEU A 160 0.49 -4.29 0.75
CA LEU A 160 -0.41 -3.41 0.00
C LEU A 160 -0.24 -3.58 -1.50
N PHE A 161 1.01 -3.61 -1.99
CA PHE A 161 1.32 -3.83 -3.39
C PHE A 161 0.78 -5.18 -3.88
N LEU A 162 1.11 -6.28 -3.19
CA LEU A 162 0.67 -7.63 -3.55
C LEU A 162 -0.85 -7.75 -3.54
N ARG A 163 -1.53 -7.08 -2.61
CA ARG A 163 -3.00 -6.98 -2.60
C ARG A 163 -3.49 -6.23 -3.82
N ASN A 164 -2.97 -5.03 -4.09
CA ASN A 164 -3.47 -4.13 -5.14
C ASN A 164 -3.30 -4.67 -6.56
N ILE A 165 -2.34 -5.57 -6.80
CA ILE A 165 -2.19 -6.23 -8.12
C ILE A 165 -2.97 -7.54 -8.23
N GLY A 166 -3.65 -7.99 -7.16
CA GLY A 166 -4.36 -9.27 -7.14
C GLY A 166 -3.43 -10.48 -7.04
N TYR A 167 -2.27 -10.32 -6.38
CA TYR A 167 -1.33 -11.41 -6.11
C TYR A 167 -1.71 -12.16 -4.83
N SER A 168 -1.93 -11.45 -3.72
CA SER A 168 -2.17 -12.04 -2.40
C SER A 168 -3.44 -11.53 -1.75
N HIS A 169 -4.22 -12.46 -1.20
CA HIS A 169 -5.39 -12.17 -0.34
C HIS A 169 -5.17 -12.67 1.10
N SER A 170 -3.98 -13.23 1.38
CA SER A 170 -3.63 -13.90 2.64
C SER A 170 -2.83 -13.00 3.59
N LEU A 171 -2.29 -11.89 3.09
CA LEU A 171 -1.55 -10.90 3.87
C LEU A 171 -2.50 -9.81 4.39
N ALA A 172 -2.16 -9.23 5.54
CA ALA A 172 -2.92 -8.10 6.10
C ALA A 172 -2.12 -6.81 6.01
N ILE A 173 -2.78 -5.70 5.71
CA ILE A 173 -2.18 -4.38 5.65
C ILE A 173 -2.32 -3.71 7.02
N ILE A 174 -1.37 -3.99 7.93
CA ILE A 174 -1.37 -3.38 9.27
C ILE A 174 -0.97 -1.90 9.19
N ASP A 175 -1.97 -1.02 9.18
CA ASP A 175 -1.83 0.42 9.26
C ASP A 175 -2.41 1.00 10.56
N SER A 176 -2.44 2.33 10.70
CA SER A 176 -2.93 2.99 11.91
C SER A 176 -4.40 2.70 12.21
N HIS A 177 -5.24 2.52 11.18
CA HIS A 177 -6.67 2.26 11.32
C HIS A 177 -6.89 0.82 11.79
N ILE A 178 -6.17 -0.14 11.20
CA ILE A 178 -6.20 -1.54 11.64
C ILE A 178 -5.68 -1.67 13.07
N LEU A 179 -4.59 -0.98 13.41
CA LEU A 179 -4.06 -1.00 14.78
C LEU A 179 -5.06 -0.44 15.79
N LYS A 180 -5.72 0.68 15.46
CA LYS A 180 -6.77 1.26 16.30
C LYS A 180 -7.94 0.29 16.47
N PHE A 181 -8.36 -0.39 15.41
CA PHE A 181 -9.39 -1.42 15.49
C PHE A 181 -8.98 -2.56 16.45
N LEU A 182 -7.76 -3.09 16.30
CA LEU A 182 -7.26 -4.16 17.18
C LEU A 182 -7.18 -3.71 18.64
N GLN A 183 -6.87 -2.43 18.91
CA GLN A 183 -6.88 -1.85 20.25
C GLN A 183 -8.29 -1.75 20.82
N ILE A 184 -9.24 -1.24 20.03
CA ILE A 184 -10.66 -1.16 20.43
C ILE A 184 -11.21 -2.55 20.76
N LYS A 185 -10.80 -3.58 19.99
CA LYS A 185 -11.16 -4.98 20.24
C LYS A 185 -10.42 -5.63 21.42
N GLY A 186 -9.45 -4.95 22.03
CA GLY A 186 -8.64 -5.49 23.11
C GLY A 186 -7.68 -6.61 22.67
N LEU A 187 -7.44 -6.78 21.36
CA LEU A 187 -6.55 -7.81 20.81
C LEU A 187 -5.07 -7.43 20.91
N VAL A 188 -4.79 -6.13 21.05
CA VAL A 188 -3.45 -5.59 21.27
C VAL A 188 -3.51 -4.45 22.30
N SER A 189 -2.51 -4.35 23.17
CA SER A 189 -2.46 -3.35 24.23
C SER A 189 -1.42 -2.25 23.96
N ASN A 190 -1.77 -0.99 24.22
CA ASN A 190 -0.85 0.17 24.32
C ASN A 190 0.19 0.27 23.19
N ILE A 191 -0.28 0.40 21.94
CA ILE A 191 0.60 0.46 20.75
C ILE A 191 0.57 1.87 20.14
N SER A 192 1.72 2.32 19.66
CA SER A 192 1.85 3.50 18.80
C SER A 192 1.01 3.40 17.51
N LYS A 193 0.78 4.54 16.86
CA LYS A 193 0.03 4.63 15.58
C LYS A 193 0.66 3.84 14.42
N SER A 194 1.88 3.34 14.59
CA SER A 194 2.57 2.48 13.64
C SER A 194 3.42 1.43 14.39
N PRO A 195 3.72 0.28 13.76
CA PRO A 195 4.68 -0.68 14.30
C PRO A 195 6.08 -0.05 14.37
N LYS A 196 6.84 -0.40 15.41
CA LYS A 196 8.20 0.09 15.67
C LYS A 196 9.22 -0.52 14.72
N ASP A 197 9.02 -1.79 14.37
CA ASP A 197 9.93 -2.55 13.52
C ASP A 197 9.19 -3.66 12.75
N LYS A 198 9.94 -4.38 11.90
CA LYS A 198 9.43 -5.52 11.11
C LYS A 198 8.88 -6.64 11.99
N ARG A 199 9.50 -6.93 13.13
CA ARG A 199 9.06 -8.00 14.04
C ARG A 199 7.70 -7.68 14.63
N GLN A 200 7.51 -6.44 15.09
CA GLN A 200 6.25 -5.99 15.65
C GLN A 200 5.14 -6.00 14.59
N TYR A 201 5.43 -5.55 13.36
CA TYR A 201 4.49 -5.62 12.24
C TYR A 201 4.01 -7.07 12.01
N LEU A 202 4.94 -8.03 11.92
CA LEU A 202 4.60 -9.44 11.68
C LEU A 202 3.82 -10.06 12.85
N GLN A 203 4.09 -9.64 14.09
CA GLN A 203 3.33 -10.08 15.25
C GLN A 203 1.88 -9.57 15.20
N MET A 204 1.69 -8.30 14.84
CA MET A 204 0.35 -7.71 14.70
C MET A 204 -0.42 -8.32 13.54
N GLU A 205 0.26 -8.59 12.42
CA GLU A 205 -0.32 -9.31 11.30
C GLU A 205 -0.78 -10.70 11.72
N LYS A 206 0.03 -11.46 12.46
CA LYS A 206 -0.39 -12.77 12.99
C LYS A 206 -1.63 -12.67 13.87
N THR A 207 -1.70 -11.66 14.75
CA THR A 207 -2.90 -11.41 15.56
C THR A 207 -4.12 -11.12 14.68
N PHE A 208 -3.96 -10.26 13.67
CA PHE A 208 -5.03 -9.91 12.75
C PHE A 208 -5.48 -11.11 11.91
N VAL A 209 -4.56 -11.92 11.39
CA VAL A 209 -4.87 -13.12 10.60
C VAL A 209 -5.62 -14.14 11.45
N LYS A 210 -5.21 -14.38 12.70
CA LYS A 210 -5.96 -15.22 13.64
C LYS A 210 -7.38 -14.70 13.84
N TYR A 211 -7.53 -13.39 14.04
CA TYR A 211 -8.84 -12.77 14.15
C TYR A 211 -9.67 -12.96 12.87
N SER A 212 -9.08 -12.76 11.69
CA SER A 212 -9.74 -12.98 10.39
C SER A 212 -10.26 -14.41 10.23
N GLN A 213 -9.52 -15.40 10.73
CA GLN A 213 -9.93 -16.81 10.74
C GLN A 213 -11.11 -17.05 11.68
N THR A 214 -11.12 -16.43 12.87
CA THR A 214 -12.26 -16.57 13.81
C THR A 214 -13.56 -16.01 13.25
N VAL A 215 -13.48 -14.98 12.40
CA VAL A 215 -14.64 -14.40 11.73
C VAL A 215 -14.88 -15.00 10.34
N GLY A 216 -14.05 -15.93 9.87
CA GLY A 216 -14.24 -16.60 8.57
C GLY A 216 -14.05 -15.70 7.33
N ILE A 217 -13.37 -14.56 7.45
CA ILE A 217 -13.13 -13.61 6.35
C ILE A 217 -11.65 -13.61 5.98
N ARG A 218 -11.32 -13.54 4.68
CA ARG A 218 -9.93 -13.44 4.22
C ARG A 218 -9.26 -12.14 4.72
N PRO A 219 -7.98 -12.17 5.12
CA PRO A 219 -7.26 -10.99 5.64
C PRO A 219 -7.42 -9.73 4.77
N ALA A 220 -7.24 -9.85 3.45
CA ALA A 220 -7.34 -8.71 2.53
C ALA A 220 -8.75 -8.11 2.39
N HIS A 221 -9.81 -8.90 2.63
CA HIS A 221 -11.18 -8.38 2.60
C HIS A 221 -11.48 -7.66 3.92
N LEU A 222 -11.07 -8.27 5.03
CA LEU A 222 -11.30 -7.74 6.36
C LEU A 222 -10.50 -6.45 6.60
N ASP A 223 -9.25 -6.38 6.15
CA ASP A 223 -8.44 -5.17 6.31
C ASP A 223 -9.01 -3.99 5.53
N LEU A 224 -9.48 -4.21 4.30
CA LEU A 224 -10.06 -3.18 3.47
C LEU A 224 -11.37 -2.65 4.07
N ALA A 225 -12.21 -3.56 4.56
CA ALA A 225 -13.47 -3.20 5.19
C ALA A 225 -13.25 -2.42 6.50
N ILE A 226 -12.38 -2.91 7.38
CA ILE A 226 -12.03 -2.20 8.63
C ILE A 226 -11.43 -0.84 8.31
N TRP A 227 -10.53 -0.76 7.33
CA TRP A 227 -9.94 0.52 6.93
C TRP A 227 -11.01 1.52 6.49
N ALA A 228 -11.97 1.11 5.66
CA ALA A 228 -13.06 1.96 5.19
C ALA A 228 -13.91 2.49 6.36
N VAL A 229 -14.33 1.60 7.27
CA VAL A 229 -15.16 1.96 8.44
C VAL A 229 -14.40 2.89 9.39
N MET A 230 -13.17 2.52 9.74
CA MET A 230 -12.36 3.27 10.70
C MET A 230 -11.97 4.64 10.17
N ARG A 231 -11.79 4.77 8.84
CA ARG A 231 -11.51 6.04 8.20
C ARG A 231 -12.71 6.99 8.25
N VAL A 232 -13.92 6.52 7.98
CA VAL A 232 -15.14 7.35 8.07
C VAL A 232 -15.42 7.77 9.51
N SER A 233 -15.24 6.85 10.45
CA SER A 233 -15.46 7.07 11.88
C SER A 233 -14.48 8.06 12.53
N GLU A 234 -13.39 8.43 11.84
CA GLU A 234 -12.42 9.43 12.31
C GLU A 234 -12.69 10.83 11.76
N VAL A 235 -13.56 10.94 10.76
CA VAL A 235 -13.95 12.21 10.13
C VAL A 235 -15.28 12.74 10.70
N SER A 236 -16.08 11.87 11.32
CA SER A 236 -17.30 12.16 12.08
C SER A 236 -17.01 12.51 13.54
#